data_AF-C8VIA0-F1
#
_entry.id   AF-C8VIA0-F1
#
_cell.length_a   1.000
_cell.length_b   1.000
_cell.length_c   1.000
_cell.angle_alpha   90.00
_cell.angle_beta   90.00
_cell.angle_gamma   90.00
#
_symmetry.space_group_name_H-M   'P 1'
#
loop_
_entity.id
_entity.type
_entity.pdbx_description
1 polymer ?
#
loop_
_entity_poly.entity_id
_entity_poly.type
_entity_poly.pdbx_seq_one_letter_code
_entity_poly.pdbx_strand_id
1 'polypeptide(L)'
;MSKASKKPRKSGASRDETEALADYLARLAPFVDDGENPTATRTARRALRHYTVERQNFLFSLGLDSNMSFPQALNRAVNIVHQLDDDLDEARKEIEELAQNVSELVKKNDELQTTNSVLEDAHDTLAQDKKDIEMVATNRERQLDTECAETNKFREKYYVVAEELLRRDKERYEAKALVEKFNELWTDIFKGWEDVCGSRADRRFKYGVSGVWKHLCDNIWCPDMPLPSNKAADLIRRYCPPVAGHKNADFQTRVRGIVDQAGDLRNELENSQFTVHINPALVRLEQDPYLSPTVVIFTSFGFAESLGYCNVPGTHPEANSRDAAV
;
A
#
# COMPACT_ATOMS: atom_id res chain seq x y z
N MET A 1 -98.92 1.43 -27.12
CA MET A 1 -100.08 0.60 -26.69
C MET A 1 -99.64 -0.85 -26.57
N SER A 2 -99.53 -1.37 -25.35
CA SER A 2 -99.64 -2.81 -25.05
C SER A 2 -99.95 -2.94 -23.56
N LYS A 3 -101.13 -3.49 -23.28
CA LYS A 3 -101.64 -3.77 -21.94
C LYS A 3 -100.96 -5.04 -21.42
N ALA A 4 -100.40 -5.00 -20.22
CA ALA A 4 -100.08 -6.20 -19.45
C ALA A 4 -100.77 -6.13 -18.08
N SER A 5 -101.60 -7.13 -17.85
CA SER A 5 -102.54 -7.31 -16.75
C SER A 5 -101.81 -7.57 -15.42
N LYS A 6 -102.07 -6.74 -14.39
CA LYS A 6 -101.63 -7.00 -13.01
C LYS A 6 -102.61 -7.99 -12.35
N LYS A 7 -102.16 -9.22 -12.11
CA LYS A 7 -102.80 -10.18 -11.18
C LYS A 7 -102.45 -9.83 -9.72
N PRO A 8 -103.33 -10.14 -8.75
CA PRO A 8 -103.08 -9.87 -7.33
C PRO A 8 -102.07 -10.89 -6.76
N ARG A 9 -101.08 -10.39 -6.01
CA ARG A 9 -100.18 -11.20 -5.18
C ARG A 9 -101.02 -11.83 -4.06
N LYS A 10 -101.16 -13.16 -4.07
CA LYS A 10 -101.58 -13.93 -2.90
C LYS A 10 -100.42 -13.96 -1.91
N SER A 11 -100.58 -13.32 -0.77
CA SER A 11 -99.75 -13.51 0.41
C SER A 11 -100.08 -14.87 1.02
N GLY A 12 -99.26 -15.87 0.73
CA GLY A 12 -99.17 -17.08 1.51
C GLY A 12 -97.69 -17.37 1.62
N ALA A 13 -97.08 -17.04 2.76
CA ALA A 13 -95.77 -17.53 3.13
C ALA A 13 -95.88 -19.06 3.09
N SER A 14 -95.37 -19.66 2.02
CA SER A 14 -95.56 -21.06 1.75
C SER A 14 -94.60 -21.83 2.66
N ARG A 15 -95.06 -23.03 3.01
CA ARG A 15 -94.30 -24.11 3.63
C ARG A 15 -92.90 -24.30 3.04
N ASP A 16 -92.67 -23.84 1.81
CA ASP A 16 -91.39 -23.89 1.09
C ASP A 16 -90.28 -23.04 1.69
N GLU A 17 -90.57 -21.90 2.38
CA GLU A 17 -89.52 -21.04 2.96
C GLU A 17 -88.96 -21.62 4.28
N THR A 18 -89.83 -22.28 5.06
CA THR A 18 -89.41 -23.00 6.28
C THR A 18 -88.73 -24.33 5.95
N GLU A 19 -89.13 -24.98 4.85
CA GLU A 19 -88.45 -26.16 4.32
C GLU A 19 -87.08 -25.77 3.73
N ALA A 20 -86.96 -24.63 3.02
CA ALA A 20 -85.69 -24.13 2.51
C ALA A 20 -84.69 -23.74 3.61
N LEU A 21 -85.15 -23.14 4.71
CA LEU A 21 -84.30 -22.83 5.86
C LEU A 21 -83.83 -24.10 6.59
N ALA A 22 -84.72 -25.09 6.73
CA ALA A 22 -84.36 -26.40 7.29
C ALA A 22 -83.37 -27.16 6.39
N ASP A 23 -83.54 -27.08 5.06
CA ASP A 23 -82.64 -27.70 4.08
C ASP A 23 -81.27 -27.01 4.03
N TYR A 24 -81.25 -25.68 4.22
CA TYR A 24 -80.01 -24.90 4.32
C TYR A 24 -79.25 -25.20 5.62
N LEU A 25 -79.94 -25.30 6.76
CA LEU A 25 -79.35 -25.69 8.04
C LEU A 25 -78.87 -27.16 8.05
N ALA A 26 -79.58 -28.07 7.37
CA ALA A 26 -79.16 -29.45 7.20
C ALA A 26 -77.91 -29.58 6.30
N ARG A 27 -77.75 -28.72 5.30
CA ARG A 27 -76.54 -28.64 4.45
C ARG A 27 -75.33 -28.04 5.18
N LEU A 28 -75.55 -27.23 6.21
CA LEU A 28 -74.49 -26.69 7.07
C LEU A 28 -74.05 -27.69 8.15
N ALA A 29 -74.88 -28.68 8.51
CA ALA A 29 -74.59 -29.63 9.58
C ALA A 29 -73.29 -30.46 9.40
N PRO A 30 -72.87 -30.89 8.19
CA PRO A 30 -71.60 -31.59 8.01
C PRO A 30 -70.36 -30.72 8.30
N PHE A 31 -70.46 -29.40 8.10
CA PHE A 31 -69.35 -28.46 8.35
C PHE A 31 -69.19 -28.11 9.85
N VAL A 32 -70.07 -28.60 10.72
CA VAL A 32 -70.08 -28.35 12.16
C VAL A 32 -69.29 -29.44 12.93
N ASP A 33 -69.03 -30.60 12.32
CA ASP A 33 -68.36 -31.75 12.95
C ASP A 33 -66.85 -31.88 12.67
N ASP A 34 -66.30 -31.20 11.66
CA ASP A 34 -64.89 -31.40 11.25
C ASP A 34 -63.82 -30.61 12.06
N GLY A 35 -64.19 -29.92 13.14
CA GLY A 35 -63.21 -29.43 14.13
C GLY A 35 -62.22 -28.34 13.69
N GLU A 36 -62.19 -27.94 12.42
CA GLU A 36 -61.21 -26.97 11.89
C GLU A 36 -61.48 -25.50 12.31
N ASN A 37 -62.66 -25.19 12.88
CA ASN A 37 -62.93 -23.85 13.41
C ASN A 37 -63.86 -23.86 14.65
N PRO A 38 -63.31 -24.09 15.87
CA PRO A 38 -64.09 -24.24 17.09
C PRO A 38 -64.91 -23.00 17.47
N THR A 39 -64.54 -21.83 16.97
CA THR A 39 -65.26 -20.57 17.20
C THR A 39 -66.52 -20.52 16.35
N ALA A 40 -66.43 -20.85 15.05
CA ALA A 40 -67.59 -20.93 14.16
C ALA A 40 -68.60 -21.99 14.61
N THR A 41 -68.12 -23.17 15.03
CA THR A 41 -68.95 -24.24 15.60
C THR A 41 -69.68 -23.81 16.88
N ARG A 42 -69.00 -23.05 17.76
CA ARG A 42 -69.64 -22.49 18.98
C ARG A 42 -70.69 -21.45 18.64
N THR A 43 -70.42 -20.55 17.69
CA THR A 43 -71.36 -19.51 17.27
C THR A 43 -72.59 -20.12 16.60
N ALA A 44 -72.41 -21.10 15.71
CA ALA A 44 -73.52 -21.85 15.09
C ALA A 44 -74.35 -22.63 16.13
N ARG A 45 -73.71 -23.31 17.10
CA ARG A 45 -74.42 -23.97 18.21
C ARG A 45 -75.15 -22.98 19.12
N ARG A 46 -74.59 -21.78 19.34
CA ARG A 46 -75.22 -20.73 20.14
C ARG A 46 -76.44 -20.16 19.43
N ALA A 47 -76.35 -19.89 18.12
CA ALA A 47 -77.45 -19.44 17.28
C ALA A 47 -78.57 -20.50 17.20
N LEU A 48 -78.22 -21.77 16.97
CA LEU A 48 -79.18 -22.89 16.98
C LEU A 48 -79.89 -23.02 18.32
N ARG A 49 -79.16 -22.89 19.45
CA ARG A 49 -79.77 -22.90 20.79
C ARG A 49 -80.73 -21.74 20.98
N HIS A 50 -80.33 -20.52 20.62
CA HIS A 50 -81.20 -19.34 20.68
C HIS A 50 -82.48 -19.54 19.87
N TYR A 51 -82.35 -19.99 18.62
CA TYR A 51 -83.48 -20.27 17.75
C TYR A 51 -84.41 -21.36 18.32
N THR A 52 -83.88 -22.46 18.86
CA THR A 52 -84.71 -23.49 19.51
C THR A 52 -85.43 -22.98 20.77
N VAL A 53 -84.78 -22.14 21.57
CA VAL A 53 -85.37 -21.56 22.79
C VAL A 53 -86.45 -20.55 22.41
N GLU A 54 -86.22 -19.68 21.43
CA GLU A 54 -87.23 -18.74 20.97
C GLU A 54 -88.39 -19.42 20.25
N ARG A 55 -88.15 -20.46 19.46
CA ARG A 55 -89.21 -21.29 18.87
C ARG A 55 -90.04 -22.00 19.95
N GLN A 56 -89.41 -22.50 21.02
CA GLN A 56 -90.13 -23.07 22.17
C GLN A 56 -90.92 -22.00 22.93
N ASN A 57 -90.34 -20.82 23.17
CA ASN A 57 -91.03 -19.69 23.81
C ASN A 57 -92.21 -19.19 22.96
N PHE A 58 -92.06 -19.19 21.63
CA PHE A 58 -93.11 -18.87 20.67
C PHE A 58 -94.24 -19.90 20.71
N LEU A 59 -93.91 -21.19 20.66
CA LEU A 59 -94.90 -22.28 20.81
C LEU A 59 -95.56 -22.28 22.20
N PHE A 60 -94.84 -21.90 23.24
CA PHE A 60 -95.37 -21.72 24.60
C PHE A 60 -96.31 -20.51 24.68
N SER A 61 -95.98 -19.41 23.99
CA SER A 61 -96.82 -18.20 23.89
C SER A 61 -98.06 -18.40 22.99
N LEU A 62 -98.00 -19.32 22.03
CA LEU A 62 -99.17 -19.82 21.30
C LEU A 62 -100.04 -20.77 22.14
N GLY A 63 -99.48 -21.29 23.24
CA GLY A 63 -100.11 -22.28 24.11
C GLY A 63 -100.89 -21.71 25.29
N LEU A 64 -100.42 -20.67 25.99
CA LEU A 64 -101.07 -20.21 27.22
C LEU A 64 -100.80 -18.72 27.53
N ASP A 65 -101.78 -17.88 27.22
CA ASP A 65 -102.18 -16.76 28.09
C ASP A 65 -103.69 -16.56 27.89
N SER A 66 -104.51 -17.02 28.83
CA SER A 66 -105.98 -17.07 28.73
C SER A 66 -106.69 -15.71 28.67
N ASN A 67 -105.92 -14.61 28.57
CA ASN A 67 -106.41 -13.23 28.42
C ASN A 67 -105.92 -12.54 27.14
N MET A 68 -105.12 -13.20 26.29
CA MET A 68 -104.61 -12.61 25.05
C MET A 68 -105.50 -13.07 23.88
N SER A 69 -106.19 -12.13 23.24
CA SER A 69 -107.04 -12.46 22.09
C SER A 69 -106.17 -13.01 20.94
N PHE A 70 -106.68 -13.98 20.18
CA PHE A 70 -105.96 -14.56 19.03
C PHE A 70 -105.28 -13.52 18.11
N PRO A 71 -105.90 -12.35 17.82
CA PRO A 71 -105.22 -11.27 17.09
C PRO A 71 -103.94 -10.76 17.76
N GLN A 72 -103.89 -10.67 19.09
CA GLN A 72 -102.71 -10.19 19.84
C GLN A 72 -101.59 -11.23 19.86
N ALA A 73 -101.90 -12.52 20.00
CA ALA A 73 -100.91 -13.61 19.89
C ALA A 73 -100.32 -13.68 18.48
N LEU A 74 -101.17 -13.56 17.44
CA LEU A 74 -100.74 -13.49 16.05
C LEU A 74 -99.85 -12.26 15.79
N ASN A 75 -100.19 -11.09 16.34
CA ASN A 75 -99.40 -9.88 16.16
C ASN A 75 -98.03 -9.96 16.85
N ARG A 76 -97.97 -10.58 18.04
CA ARG A 76 -96.70 -10.84 18.73
C ARG A 76 -95.85 -11.85 17.96
N ALA A 77 -96.47 -12.89 17.42
CA ALA A 77 -95.81 -13.87 16.58
C ALA A 77 -95.20 -13.24 15.31
N VAL A 78 -95.95 -12.37 14.64
CA VAL A 78 -95.48 -11.62 13.46
C VAL A 78 -94.35 -10.65 13.82
N ASN A 79 -94.43 -9.96 14.97
CA ASN A 79 -93.35 -9.08 15.42
C ASN A 79 -92.05 -9.84 15.72
N ILE A 80 -92.13 -11.04 16.31
CA ILE A 80 -90.96 -11.91 16.54
C ILE A 80 -90.36 -12.37 15.21
N VAL A 81 -91.20 -12.74 14.24
CA VAL A 81 -90.71 -13.09 12.89
C VAL A 81 -89.99 -11.92 12.23
N HIS A 82 -90.52 -10.70 12.34
CA HIS A 82 -89.84 -9.51 11.84
C HIS A 82 -88.50 -9.23 12.54
N GLN A 83 -88.42 -9.38 13.86
CA GLN A 83 -87.15 -9.24 14.59
C GLN A 83 -86.13 -10.31 14.19
N LEU A 84 -86.56 -11.55 13.96
CA LEU A 84 -85.68 -12.61 13.48
C LEU A 84 -85.21 -12.38 12.04
N ASP A 85 -86.03 -11.77 11.18
CA ASP A 85 -85.62 -11.36 9.83
C ASP A 85 -84.58 -10.23 9.90
N ASP A 86 -84.79 -9.23 10.75
CA ASP A 86 -83.83 -8.14 10.98
C ASP A 86 -82.48 -8.69 11.51
N ASP A 87 -82.50 -9.59 12.50
CA ASP A 87 -81.31 -10.24 13.04
C ASP A 87 -80.60 -11.13 12.00
N LEU A 88 -81.36 -11.81 11.13
CA LEU A 88 -80.81 -12.61 10.03
C LEU A 88 -80.13 -11.73 8.98
N ASP A 89 -80.70 -10.57 8.67
CA ASP A 89 -80.11 -9.60 7.74
C ASP A 89 -78.86 -8.93 8.33
N GLU A 90 -78.84 -8.62 9.63
CA GLU A 90 -77.67 -8.14 10.36
C GLU A 90 -76.54 -9.19 10.32
N ALA A 91 -76.85 -10.45 10.68
CA ALA A 91 -75.89 -11.55 10.64
C ALA A 91 -75.36 -11.84 9.23
N ARG A 92 -76.19 -11.69 8.19
CA ARG A 92 -75.75 -11.81 6.80
C ARG A 92 -74.75 -10.72 6.43
N LYS A 93 -74.99 -9.47 6.83
CA LYS A 93 -74.05 -8.36 6.61
C LYS A 93 -72.72 -8.61 7.33
N GLU A 94 -72.75 -9.06 8.58
CA GLU A 94 -71.54 -9.39 9.35
C GLU A 94 -70.74 -10.52 8.69
N ILE A 95 -71.42 -11.57 8.20
CA ILE A 95 -70.76 -12.68 7.49
C ILE A 95 -70.13 -12.19 6.18
N GLU A 96 -70.79 -11.30 5.45
CA GLU A 96 -70.26 -10.75 4.20
C GLU A 96 -69.06 -9.84 4.44
N GLU A 97 -69.09 -9.02 5.49
CA GLU A 97 -67.95 -8.20 5.93
C GLU A 97 -66.76 -9.08 6.37
N LEU A 98 -67.02 -10.14 7.16
CA LEU A 98 -65.99 -11.09 7.56
C LEU A 98 -65.39 -11.82 6.35
N ALA A 99 -66.21 -12.20 5.36
CA ALA A 99 -65.73 -12.82 4.13
C ALA A 99 -64.82 -11.88 3.33
N GLN A 100 -65.15 -10.58 3.26
CA GLN A 100 -64.29 -9.57 2.65
C GLN A 100 -62.96 -9.42 3.40
N ASN A 101 -63.00 -9.31 4.73
CA ASN A 101 -61.81 -9.22 5.57
C ASN A 101 -60.88 -10.44 5.42
N VAL A 102 -61.45 -11.66 5.36
CA VAL A 102 -60.67 -12.89 5.12
C VAL A 102 -60.04 -12.87 3.74
N SER A 103 -60.77 -12.44 2.71
CA SER A 103 -60.23 -12.31 1.35
C SER A 103 -59.05 -11.33 1.28
N GLU A 104 -59.12 -10.19 1.98
CA GLU A 104 -58.02 -9.24 2.08
C GLU A 104 -56.81 -9.80 2.83
N LEU A 105 -57.04 -10.54 3.92
CA LEU A 105 -55.97 -11.18 4.68
C LEU A 105 -55.24 -12.24 3.86
N VAL A 106 -55.97 -13.02 3.06
CA VAL A 106 -55.37 -14.01 2.14
C VAL A 106 -54.49 -13.31 1.10
N LYS A 107 -54.97 -12.23 0.47
CA LYS A 107 -54.16 -11.44 -0.48
C LYS A 107 -52.90 -10.89 0.15
N LYS A 108 -52.99 -10.33 1.36
CA LYS A 108 -51.82 -9.83 2.10
C LYS A 108 -50.85 -10.95 2.46
N ASN A 109 -51.35 -12.15 2.75
CA ASN A 109 -50.48 -13.30 3.01
C ASN A 109 -49.73 -13.74 1.75
N ASP A 110 -50.37 -13.73 0.59
CA ASP A 110 -49.71 -14.03 -0.69
C ASP A 110 -48.64 -12.98 -1.04
N GLU A 111 -48.94 -11.70 -0.80
CA GLU A 111 -47.96 -10.60 -0.92
C GLU A 111 -46.78 -10.77 0.07
N LEU A 112 -47.04 -11.22 1.30
CA LEU A 112 -45.98 -11.52 2.27
C LEU A 112 -45.13 -12.72 1.83
N GLN A 113 -45.73 -13.77 1.28
CA GLN A 113 -44.96 -14.92 0.77
C GLN A 113 -44.07 -14.54 -0.40
N THR A 114 -44.59 -13.75 -1.35
CA THR A 114 -43.80 -13.28 -2.50
C THR A 114 -42.67 -12.36 -2.07
N THR A 115 -42.91 -11.42 -1.15
CA THR A 115 -41.84 -10.57 -0.60
C THR A 115 -40.81 -11.37 0.18
N ASN A 116 -41.20 -12.42 0.91
CA ASN A 116 -40.27 -13.28 1.62
C ASN A 116 -39.37 -14.07 0.66
N SER A 117 -39.92 -14.57 -0.45
CA SER A 117 -39.14 -15.23 -1.51
C SER A 117 -38.11 -14.27 -2.13
N VAL A 118 -38.49 -13.03 -2.40
CA VAL A 118 -37.56 -12.01 -2.93
C VAL A 118 -36.45 -11.68 -1.93
N LEU A 119 -36.76 -11.66 -0.64
CA LEU A 119 -35.75 -11.44 0.41
C LEU A 119 -34.77 -12.61 0.54
N GLU A 120 -35.23 -13.85 0.36
CA GLU A 120 -34.36 -15.03 0.33
C GLU A 120 -33.39 -14.96 -0.86
N ASP A 121 -33.87 -14.65 -2.07
CA ASP A 121 -33.04 -14.48 -3.27
C ASP A 121 -32.00 -13.34 -3.09
N ALA A 122 -32.41 -12.23 -2.47
CA ALA A 122 -31.52 -11.11 -2.17
C ALA A 122 -30.45 -11.49 -1.14
N HIS A 123 -30.80 -12.29 -0.12
CA HIS A 123 -29.87 -12.77 0.88
C HIS A 123 -28.82 -13.71 0.26
N ASP A 124 -29.23 -14.61 -0.62
CA ASP A 124 -28.31 -15.50 -1.33
C ASP A 124 -27.36 -14.73 -2.26
N THR A 125 -27.87 -13.70 -2.94
CA THR A 125 -27.05 -12.80 -3.77
C THR A 125 -26.01 -12.06 -2.92
N LEU A 126 -26.41 -11.50 -1.77
CA LEU A 126 -25.50 -10.81 -0.85
C LEU A 126 -24.44 -11.75 -0.25
N ALA A 127 -24.81 -13.01 0.04
CA ALA A 127 -23.87 -14.01 0.53
C ALA A 127 -22.80 -14.34 -0.53
N GLN A 128 -23.20 -14.42 -1.79
CA GLN A 128 -22.29 -14.64 -2.92
C GLN A 128 -21.38 -13.43 -3.15
N ASP A 129 -21.92 -12.21 -3.17
CA ASP A 129 -21.14 -10.97 -3.32
C ASP A 129 -20.10 -10.83 -2.20
N LYS A 130 -20.48 -11.16 -0.95
CA LYS A 130 -19.56 -11.15 0.19
C LYS A 130 -18.38 -12.08 -0.05
N LYS A 131 -18.63 -13.31 -0.52
CA LYS A 131 -17.59 -14.30 -0.80
C LYS A 131 -16.65 -13.83 -1.91
N ASP A 132 -17.19 -13.21 -2.95
CA ASP A 132 -16.40 -12.69 -4.07
C ASP A 132 -15.52 -11.50 -3.62
N ILE A 133 -16.05 -10.61 -2.78
CA ILE A 133 -15.27 -9.51 -2.16
C ILE A 133 -14.13 -10.06 -1.29
N GLU A 134 -14.40 -11.06 -0.44
CA GLU A 134 -13.38 -11.68 0.41
C GLU A 134 -12.25 -12.32 -0.43
N MET A 135 -12.61 -12.98 -1.53
CA MET A 135 -11.64 -13.56 -2.46
C MET A 135 -10.78 -12.51 -3.15
N VAL A 136 -11.39 -11.42 -3.63
CA VAL A 136 -10.68 -10.29 -4.24
C VAL A 136 -9.74 -9.63 -3.24
N ALA A 137 -10.19 -9.40 -2.01
CA ALA A 137 -9.37 -8.83 -0.94
C ALA A 137 -8.15 -9.70 -0.64
N THR A 138 -8.34 -11.01 -0.49
CA THR A 138 -7.25 -11.97 -0.21
C THR A 138 -6.25 -12.03 -1.36
N ASN A 139 -6.73 -12.01 -2.61
CA ASN A 139 -5.85 -11.97 -3.77
C ASN A 139 -5.06 -10.66 -3.87
N ARG A 140 -5.70 -9.52 -3.53
CA ARG A 140 -5.04 -8.22 -3.52
C ARG A 140 -3.95 -8.14 -2.46
N GLU A 141 -4.20 -8.70 -1.28
CA GLU A 141 -3.20 -8.78 -0.20
C GLU A 141 -1.96 -9.58 -0.65
N ARG A 142 -2.15 -10.75 -1.26
CA ARG A 142 -1.03 -11.54 -1.82
C ARG A 142 -0.24 -10.80 -2.91
N GLN A 143 -0.92 -10.03 -3.75
CA GLN A 143 -0.24 -9.19 -4.75
C GLN A 143 0.61 -8.12 -4.09
N LEU A 144 0.08 -7.42 -3.07
CA LEU A 144 0.82 -6.40 -2.33
C LEU A 144 2.03 -6.98 -1.60
N ASP A 145 1.91 -8.17 -1.00
CA ASP A 145 3.04 -8.86 -0.36
C ASP A 145 4.14 -9.19 -1.38
N THR A 146 3.76 -9.62 -2.57
CA THR A 146 4.71 -9.94 -3.66
C THR A 146 5.40 -8.67 -4.16
N GLU A 147 4.65 -7.60 -4.42
CA GLU A 147 5.19 -6.29 -4.81
C GLU A 147 6.13 -5.72 -3.73
N CYS A 148 5.77 -5.87 -2.43
CA CYS A 148 6.62 -5.45 -1.31
C CYS A 148 7.93 -6.26 -1.26
N ALA A 149 7.87 -7.57 -1.46
CA ALA A 149 9.06 -8.43 -1.50
C ALA A 149 9.99 -8.06 -2.68
N GLU A 150 9.43 -7.78 -3.86
CA GLU A 150 10.20 -7.34 -5.02
C GLU A 150 10.85 -5.97 -4.81
N THR A 151 10.08 -4.98 -4.33
CA THR A 151 10.61 -3.64 -4.04
C THR A 151 11.71 -3.66 -2.98
N ASN A 152 11.59 -4.51 -1.95
CA ASN A 152 12.66 -4.71 -0.96
C ASN A 152 13.93 -5.32 -1.58
N LYS A 153 13.80 -6.34 -2.45
CA LYS A 153 14.95 -6.90 -3.18
C LYS A 153 15.65 -5.85 -4.06
N PHE A 154 14.89 -5.02 -4.76
CA PHE A 154 15.46 -3.91 -5.53
C PHE A 154 16.18 -2.92 -4.61
N ARG A 155 15.54 -2.51 -3.52
CA ARG A 155 16.11 -1.56 -2.56
C ARG A 155 17.43 -2.06 -1.96
N GLU A 156 17.50 -3.32 -1.54
CA GLU A 156 18.74 -3.94 -1.06
C GLU A 156 19.85 -3.91 -2.11
N LYS A 157 19.53 -4.26 -3.36
CA LYS A 157 20.50 -4.21 -4.47
C LYS A 157 21.04 -2.79 -4.70
N TYR A 158 20.17 -1.77 -4.65
CA TYR A 158 20.59 -0.38 -4.82
C TYR A 158 21.41 0.14 -3.64
N TYR A 159 21.11 -0.27 -2.41
CA TYR A 159 21.93 0.10 -1.24
C TYR A 159 23.35 -0.42 -1.35
N VAL A 160 23.52 -1.70 -1.72
CA VAL A 160 24.85 -2.29 -1.91
C VAL A 160 25.65 -1.52 -2.98
N VAL A 161 25.00 -1.14 -4.08
CA VAL A 161 25.65 -0.33 -5.13
C VAL A 161 26.00 1.07 -4.63
N ALA A 162 25.11 1.73 -3.88
CA ALA A 162 25.35 3.06 -3.34
C ALA A 162 26.50 3.08 -2.31
N GLU A 163 26.55 2.10 -1.42
CA GLU A 163 27.65 1.94 -0.46
C GLU A 163 28.99 1.73 -1.16
N GLU A 164 29.01 0.88 -2.20
CA GLU A 164 30.22 0.63 -2.98
C GLU A 164 30.70 1.89 -3.73
N LEU A 165 29.79 2.70 -4.26
CA LEU A 165 30.13 3.99 -4.89
C LEU A 165 30.69 4.99 -3.87
N LEU A 166 30.05 5.13 -2.71
CA LEU A 166 30.54 6.02 -1.65
C LEU A 166 31.93 5.59 -1.14
N ARG A 167 32.15 4.29 -1.02
CA ARG A 167 33.45 3.72 -0.65
C ARG A 167 34.52 4.08 -1.70
N ARG A 168 34.23 3.91 -2.99
CA ARG A 168 35.14 4.29 -4.09
C ARG A 168 35.44 5.78 -4.12
N ASP A 169 34.45 6.64 -3.88
CA ASP A 169 34.65 8.09 -3.84
C ASP A 169 35.54 8.51 -2.68
N LYS A 170 35.34 7.89 -1.50
CA LYS A 170 36.21 8.09 -0.33
C LYS A 170 37.65 7.67 -0.64
N GLU A 171 37.84 6.49 -1.23
CA GLU A 171 39.16 5.98 -1.61
C GLU A 171 39.85 6.88 -2.63
N ARG A 172 39.09 7.40 -3.61
CA ARG A 172 39.61 8.36 -4.58
C ARG A 172 40.04 9.66 -3.93
N TYR A 173 39.25 10.18 -2.97
CA TYR A 173 39.61 11.40 -2.24
C TYR A 173 40.90 11.22 -1.43
N GLU A 174 41.04 10.09 -0.73
CA GLU A 174 42.26 9.74 0.01
C GLU A 174 43.46 9.57 -0.93
N ALA A 175 43.30 8.89 -2.07
CA ALA A 175 44.35 8.76 -3.08
C ALA A 175 44.78 10.14 -3.62
N LYS A 176 43.84 11.04 -3.90
CA LYS A 176 44.13 12.39 -4.36
C LYS A 176 44.93 13.18 -3.32
N ALA A 177 44.57 13.09 -2.04
CA ALA A 177 45.31 13.73 -0.96
C ALA A 177 46.76 13.21 -0.85
N LEU A 178 46.99 11.92 -1.07
CA LEU A 178 48.33 11.35 -1.15
C LEU A 178 49.11 11.90 -2.35
N VAL A 179 48.49 12.03 -3.53
CA VAL A 179 49.15 12.62 -4.71
C VAL A 179 49.51 14.10 -4.46
N GLU A 180 48.65 14.86 -3.80
CA GLU A 180 48.93 16.24 -3.41
C GLU A 180 50.18 16.33 -2.54
N LYS A 181 50.33 15.46 -1.54
CA LYS A 181 51.54 15.37 -0.70
C LYS A 181 52.81 15.03 -1.50
N PHE A 182 52.72 14.13 -2.48
CA PHE A 182 53.84 13.84 -3.39
C PHE A 182 54.24 15.06 -4.23
N ASN A 183 53.25 15.82 -4.71
CA ASN A 183 53.49 17.05 -5.49
C ASN A 183 54.07 18.18 -4.63
N GLU A 184 53.63 18.31 -3.38
CA GLU A 184 54.23 19.25 -2.41
C GLU A 184 55.70 18.92 -2.17
N LEU A 185 56.00 17.65 -1.90
CA LEU A 185 57.37 17.18 -1.71
C LEU A 185 58.26 17.41 -2.93
N TRP A 186 57.75 17.14 -4.14
CA TRP A 186 58.45 17.46 -5.39
C TRP A 186 58.71 18.96 -5.53
N THR A 187 57.72 19.79 -5.22
CA THR A 187 57.83 21.26 -5.27
C THR A 187 58.88 21.76 -4.27
N ASP A 188 58.97 21.16 -3.09
CA ASP A 188 59.95 21.52 -2.07
C ASP A 188 61.39 21.15 -2.48
N ILE A 189 61.58 19.98 -3.11
CA ILE A 189 62.86 19.60 -3.72
C ILE A 189 63.24 20.61 -4.80
N PHE A 190 62.32 20.92 -5.69
CA PHE A 190 62.54 21.80 -6.82
C PHE A 190 62.93 23.22 -6.36
N LYS A 191 62.14 23.83 -5.47
CA LYS A 191 62.41 25.17 -4.90
C LYS A 191 63.71 25.20 -4.10
N GLY A 192 63.95 24.17 -3.29
CA GLY A 192 65.16 24.10 -2.46
C GLY A 192 66.44 24.16 -3.28
N TRP A 193 66.47 23.50 -4.45
CA TRP A 193 67.63 23.55 -5.35
C TRP A 193 67.66 24.80 -6.22
N GLU A 194 66.51 25.40 -6.55
CA GLU A 194 66.45 26.67 -7.28
C GLU A 194 67.09 27.79 -6.44
N ASP A 195 66.75 27.86 -5.16
CA ASP A 195 67.29 28.82 -4.20
C ASP A 195 68.82 28.68 -4.05
N VAL A 196 69.35 27.45 -4.05
CA VAL A 196 70.79 27.19 -3.86
C VAL A 196 71.60 27.41 -5.14
N CYS A 197 71.06 27.01 -6.30
CA CYS A 197 71.76 27.15 -7.56
C CYS A 197 71.63 28.57 -8.15
N GLY A 198 70.63 29.35 -7.72
CA GLY A 198 70.35 30.71 -8.20
C GLY A 198 69.88 30.79 -9.66
N SER A 199 69.99 29.69 -10.42
CA SER A 199 69.51 29.55 -11.78
C SER A 199 69.21 28.09 -12.10
N ARG A 200 68.09 27.86 -12.77
CA ARG A 200 67.71 26.55 -13.32
C ARG A 200 68.64 26.07 -14.45
N ALA A 201 69.37 26.99 -15.09
CA ALA A 201 70.35 26.67 -16.13
C ALA A 201 71.66 26.10 -15.56
N ASP A 202 71.86 26.17 -14.23
CA ASP A 202 73.02 25.56 -13.58
C ASP A 202 72.95 24.03 -13.72
N ARG A 203 74.02 23.41 -14.22
CA ARG A 203 74.11 21.95 -14.37
C ARG A 203 73.90 21.21 -13.03
N ARG A 204 74.22 21.87 -11.92
CA ARG A 204 74.07 21.34 -10.56
C ARG A 204 72.60 21.27 -10.13
N PHE A 205 71.73 22.12 -10.68
CA PHE A 205 70.30 22.11 -10.41
C PHE A 205 69.66 20.80 -10.87
N LYS A 206 69.81 20.46 -12.16
CA LYS A 206 69.28 19.22 -12.74
C LYS A 206 69.82 17.98 -12.05
N TYR A 207 71.14 17.93 -11.79
CA TYR A 207 71.75 16.79 -11.10
C TYR A 207 71.25 16.65 -9.65
N GLY A 208 71.06 17.77 -8.96
CA GLY A 208 70.60 17.81 -7.58
C GLY A 208 69.15 17.35 -7.43
N VAL A 209 68.22 17.97 -8.16
CA VAL A 209 66.78 17.63 -8.13
C VAL A 209 66.57 16.16 -8.49
N SER A 210 67.15 15.70 -9.61
CA SER A 210 67.01 14.32 -10.06
C SER A 210 67.69 13.32 -9.12
N GLY A 211 68.84 13.69 -8.55
CA GLY A 211 69.58 12.85 -7.62
C GLY A 211 68.86 12.64 -6.29
N VAL A 212 68.25 13.71 -5.75
CA VAL A 212 67.45 13.64 -4.53
C VAL A 212 66.21 12.80 -4.74
N TRP A 213 65.45 13.06 -5.81
CA TRP A 213 64.26 12.28 -6.11
C TRP A 213 64.57 10.79 -6.27
N LYS A 214 65.62 10.46 -7.03
CA LYS A 214 66.10 9.09 -7.18
C LYS A 214 66.48 8.48 -5.83
N HIS A 215 67.18 9.22 -4.97
CA HIS A 215 67.55 8.73 -3.65
C HIS A 215 66.32 8.44 -2.77
N LEU A 216 65.30 9.30 -2.78
CA LEU A 216 64.04 9.06 -2.06
C LEU A 216 63.33 7.80 -2.59
N CYS A 217 63.29 7.61 -3.91
CA CYS A 217 62.73 6.40 -4.52
C CYS A 217 63.51 5.14 -4.12
N ASP A 218 64.83 5.16 -4.24
CA ASP A 218 65.69 3.99 -4.03
C ASP A 218 65.82 3.61 -2.54
N ASN A 219 65.70 4.58 -1.62
CA ASN A 219 66.03 4.37 -0.20
C ASN A 219 64.85 4.59 0.76
N ILE A 220 63.81 5.34 0.37
CA ILE A 220 62.63 5.56 1.22
C ILE A 220 61.45 4.76 0.69
N TRP A 221 61.07 4.93 -0.58
CA TRP A 221 59.88 4.23 -1.14
C TRP A 221 60.19 2.89 -1.80
N CYS A 222 61.40 2.35 -1.60
CA CYS A 222 61.72 0.99 -2.00
C CYS A 222 61.06 -0.01 -1.03
N PRO A 223 60.16 -0.89 -1.50
CA PRO A 223 59.39 -1.79 -0.66
C PRO A 223 60.26 -2.83 0.08
N ASP A 224 61.43 -3.17 -0.46
CA ASP A 224 62.30 -4.22 0.06
C ASP A 224 63.38 -3.72 1.03
N MET A 225 63.44 -2.40 1.29
CA MET A 225 64.50 -1.80 2.08
C MET A 225 63.98 -1.20 3.39
N PRO A 226 64.59 -1.53 4.55
CA PRO A 226 64.26 -0.87 5.81
C PRO A 226 64.60 0.62 5.70
N LEU A 227 63.81 1.46 6.37
CA LEU A 227 64.06 2.91 6.43
C LEU A 227 65.51 3.18 6.91
N PRO A 228 66.34 3.90 6.13
CA PRO A 228 67.70 4.19 6.54
C PRO A 228 67.71 5.04 7.82
N SER A 229 68.65 4.80 8.73
CA SER A 229 68.76 5.53 9.99
C SER A 229 69.35 6.95 9.85
N ASN A 230 69.98 7.28 8.71
CA ASN A 230 70.67 8.56 8.51
C ASN A 230 70.41 9.19 7.11
N LYS A 231 69.13 9.35 6.79
CA LYS A 231 68.62 9.70 5.44
C LYS A 231 69.08 11.08 4.92
N ALA A 232 69.15 12.10 5.79
CA ALA A 232 69.45 13.47 5.36
C ALA A 232 70.95 13.73 5.14
N ALA A 233 71.82 13.17 5.98
CA ALA A 233 73.26 13.42 5.91
C ALA A 233 73.88 12.89 4.60
N ASP A 234 73.41 11.75 4.11
CA ASP A 234 73.87 11.16 2.85
C ASP A 234 73.40 11.94 1.62
N LEU A 235 72.15 12.41 1.61
CA LEU A 235 71.63 13.32 0.59
C LEU A 235 72.42 14.62 0.54
N ILE A 236 72.66 15.20 1.73
CA ILE A 236 73.42 16.44 1.86
C ILE A 236 74.84 16.25 1.30
N ARG A 237 75.52 15.16 1.68
CA ARG A 237 76.89 14.89 1.22
C ARG A 237 76.99 14.63 -0.30
N ARG A 238 76.01 13.95 -0.91
CA ARG A 238 76.09 13.50 -2.31
C ARG A 238 75.54 14.52 -3.32
N TYR A 239 74.54 15.30 -2.94
CA TYR A 239 73.77 16.13 -3.88
C TYR A 239 73.77 17.62 -3.52
N CYS A 240 74.41 18.03 -2.41
CA CYS A 240 74.69 19.45 -2.18
C CYS A 240 75.91 19.89 -3.00
N PRO A 241 75.78 20.95 -3.80
CA PRO A 241 76.95 21.57 -4.41
C PRO A 241 77.89 22.12 -3.31
N PRO A 242 79.22 22.03 -3.47
CA PRO A 242 80.18 22.64 -2.55
C PRO A 242 80.16 24.16 -2.76
N VAL A 243 79.12 24.82 -2.27
CA VAL A 243 79.04 26.28 -2.26
C VAL A 243 79.84 26.76 -1.04
N ALA A 244 80.86 27.57 -1.31
CA ALA A 244 81.85 28.01 -0.34
C ALA A 244 81.20 28.73 0.86
N GLY A 245 81.49 28.22 2.07
CA GLY A 245 81.40 28.96 3.34
C GLY A 245 80.02 29.07 3.97
N HIS A 246 79.84 28.39 5.11
CA HIS A 246 78.93 28.70 6.23
C HIS A 246 77.44 29.04 5.99
N LYS A 247 76.94 29.02 4.75
CA LYS A 247 75.57 29.31 4.36
C LYS A 247 74.95 28.14 3.62
N ASN A 248 74.63 27.09 4.36
CA ASN A 248 73.53 26.22 3.94
C ASN A 248 72.87 25.50 5.12
N ALA A 249 72.92 26.07 6.33
CA ALA A 249 72.14 25.53 7.45
C ALA A 249 70.64 25.48 7.12
N ASP A 250 70.12 26.51 6.43
CA ASP A 250 68.73 26.57 5.97
C ASP A 250 68.43 25.49 4.92
N PHE A 251 69.34 25.29 3.97
CA PHE A 251 69.20 24.23 2.97
C PHE A 251 69.33 22.84 3.57
N GLN A 252 70.28 22.61 4.48
CA GLN A 252 70.41 21.33 5.20
C GLN A 252 69.16 21.04 6.04
N THR A 253 68.58 22.09 6.64
CA THR A 253 67.30 21.98 7.37
C THR A 253 66.15 21.65 6.42
N ARG A 254 66.09 22.29 5.25
CA ARG A 254 65.09 21.99 4.22
C ARG A 254 65.24 20.56 3.67
N VAL A 255 66.45 20.11 3.40
CA VAL A 255 66.73 18.73 2.94
C VAL A 255 66.33 17.72 4.02
N ARG A 256 66.56 18.03 5.30
CA ARG A 256 66.05 17.20 6.41
C ARG A 256 64.52 17.17 6.42
N GLY A 257 63.87 18.33 6.26
CA GLY A 257 62.40 18.41 6.16
C GLY A 257 61.83 17.59 5.02
N ILE A 258 62.41 17.64 3.81
CA ILE A 258 62.04 16.82 2.65
C ILE A 258 62.13 15.33 2.98
N VAL A 259 63.21 14.93 3.66
CA VAL A 259 63.43 13.54 4.05
C VAL A 259 62.43 13.06 5.11
N ASP A 260 62.12 13.91 6.08
CA ASP A 260 61.15 13.63 7.14
C ASP A 260 59.75 13.51 6.54
N GLN A 261 59.34 14.47 5.69
CA GLN A 261 58.08 14.42 4.93
C GLN A 261 57.97 13.16 4.06
N ALA A 262 59.04 12.78 3.36
CA ALA A 262 59.07 11.54 2.56
C ALA A 262 58.92 10.28 3.43
N GLY A 263 59.51 10.29 4.63
CA GLY A 263 59.38 9.23 5.62
C GLY A 263 57.96 9.14 6.20
N ASP A 264 57.35 10.27 6.54
CA ASP A 264 55.98 10.36 7.01
C ASP A 264 55.00 9.87 5.94
N LEU A 265 55.22 10.26 4.68
CA LEU A 265 54.44 9.79 3.54
C LEU A 265 54.59 8.28 3.33
N ARG A 266 55.80 7.72 3.51
CA ARG A 266 55.99 6.25 3.49
C ARG A 266 55.19 5.57 4.61
N ASN A 267 55.25 6.09 5.83
CA ASN A 267 54.51 5.52 6.96
C ASN A 267 53.00 5.60 6.72
N GLU A 268 52.51 6.70 6.14
CA GLU A 268 51.10 6.85 5.77
C GLU A 268 50.69 5.82 4.73
N LEU A 269 51.54 5.57 3.73
CA LEU A 269 51.31 4.52 2.73
C LEU A 269 51.31 3.12 3.32
N GLU A 270 52.27 2.78 4.17
CA GLU A 270 52.37 1.48 4.86
C GLU A 270 51.15 1.20 5.75
N ASN A 271 50.55 2.24 6.34
CA ASN A 271 49.34 2.14 7.16
C ASN A 271 48.04 2.30 6.36
N SER A 272 48.14 2.50 5.05
CA SER A 272 46.99 2.66 4.15
C SER A 272 46.69 1.39 3.36
N GLN A 273 45.55 1.37 2.68
CA GLN A 273 45.20 0.33 1.70
C GLN A 273 45.76 0.60 0.30
N PHE A 274 46.57 1.65 0.14
CA PHE A 274 47.11 2.07 -1.14
C PHE A 274 48.51 1.51 -1.37
N THR A 275 48.79 1.13 -2.62
CA THR A 275 50.14 0.83 -3.07
C THR A 275 50.57 1.85 -4.10
N VAL A 276 51.72 2.47 -3.89
CA VAL A 276 52.25 3.50 -4.79
C VAL A 276 53.32 2.90 -5.68
N HIS A 277 53.18 3.10 -6.99
CA HIS A 277 54.21 2.80 -7.96
C HIS A 277 54.76 4.10 -8.55
N ILE A 278 56.06 4.27 -8.39
CA ILE A 278 56.80 5.36 -9.02
C ILE A 278 57.42 4.79 -10.28
N ASN A 279 57.06 5.33 -11.46
CA ASN A 279 57.52 4.78 -12.73
C ASN A 279 59.06 4.90 -12.85
N PRO A 280 59.82 3.79 -12.94
CA PRO A 280 61.27 3.82 -13.02
C PRO A 280 61.82 4.48 -14.29
N ALA A 281 61.02 4.57 -15.37
CA ALA A 281 61.39 5.33 -16.57
C ALA A 281 61.43 6.85 -16.31
N LEU A 282 60.63 7.35 -15.36
CA LEU A 282 60.62 8.75 -14.93
C LEU A 282 61.58 9.03 -13.78
N VAL A 283 62.01 8.01 -13.02
CA VAL A 283 63.15 8.11 -12.10
C VAL A 283 64.43 8.53 -12.85
N ARG A 284 64.50 8.21 -14.16
CA ARG A 284 65.46 8.78 -15.09
C ARG A 284 64.95 10.13 -15.61
N LEU A 285 64.93 11.15 -14.75
CA LEU A 285 64.74 12.58 -15.09
C LEU A 285 65.81 13.15 -16.05
N GLU A 286 66.51 12.29 -16.79
CA GLU A 286 67.59 12.64 -17.70
C GLU A 286 67.07 13.47 -18.89
N GLN A 287 65.79 13.38 -19.24
CA GLN A 287 65.20 14.12 -20.36
C GLN A 287 64.72 15.53 -19.95
N ASP A 288 63.96 15.68 -18.85
CA ASP A 288 63.51 16.99 -18.37
C ASP A 288 63.32 17.03 -16.83
N PRO A 289 64.14 17.78 -16.06
CA PRO A 289 63.98 17.93 -14.62
C PRO A 289 62.82 18.85 -14.21
N TYR A 290 62.16 19.50 -15.16
CA TYR A 290 61.04 20.41 -14.90
C TYR A 290 59.69 19.69 -14.79
N LEU A 291 59.63 18.41 -15.15
CA LEU A 291 58.42 17.60 -15.08
C LEU A 291 58.30 16.89 -13.73
N SER A 292 57.14 17.03 -13.09
CA SER A 292 56.82 16.25 -11.89
C SER A 292 56.82 14.76 -12.23
N PRO A 293 57.41 13.90 -11.39
CA PRO A 293 57.36 12.46 -11.56
C PRO A 293 55.91 11.96 -11.52
N THR A 294 55.52 11.09 -12.45
CA THR A 294 54.20 10.45 -12.40
C THR A 294 54.16 9.45 -11.27
N VAL A 295 53.35 9.77 -10.27
CA VAL A 295 52.99 8.89 -9.16
C VAL A 295 51.68 8.20 -9.52
N VAL A 296 51.69 6.87 -9.49
CA VAL A 296 50.48 6.06 -9.70
C VAL A 296 50.12 5.40 -8.38
N ILE A 297 48.90 5.64 -7.91
CA ILE A 297 48.37 5.05 -6.69
C ILE A 297 47.35 3.98 -7.07
N PHE A 298 47.53 2.78 -6.54
CA PHE A 298 46.64 1.64 -6.74
C PHE A 298 45.91 1.34 -5.43
N THR A 299 44.69 0.84 -5.54
CA THR A 299 43.92 0.28 -4.42
C THR A 299 43.77 -1.22 -4.60
N SER A 300 43.33 -1.91 -3.54
CA SER A 300 42.94 -3.32 -3.59
C SER A 300 41.83 -3.65 -4.62
N PHE A 301 41.16 -2.64 -5.19
CA PHE A 301 40.08 -2.78 -6.17
C PHE A 301 40.50 -2.45 -7.61
N GLY A 302 41.78 -2.11 -7.84
CA GLY A 302 42.33 -1.78 -9.16
C GLY A 302 43.03 -0.42 -9.21
N PHE A 303 43.08 0.16 -10.40
CA PHE A 303 43.72 1.44 -10.66
C PHE A 303 42.90 2.61 -10.07
N ALA A 304 43.45 3.36 -9.12
CA ALA A 304 42.71 4.42 -8.45
C ALA A 304 42.83 5.77 -9.17
N GLU A 305 44.04 6.19 -9.55
CA GLU A 305 44.23 7.43 -10.32
C GLU A 305 45.65 7.45 -10.95
N SER A 306 45.77 7.95 -12.19
CA SER A 306 47.05 8.35 -12.79
C SER A 306 47.02 9.85 -12.97
N LEU A 307 47.98 10.56 -12.40
CA LEU A 307 48.24 11.92 -12.82
C LEU A 307 49.34 11.94 -13.88
N GLY A 308 48.92 12.23 -15.11
CA GLY A 308 49.79 12.74 -16.16
C GLY A 308 50.24 14.16 -15.80
N TYR A 309 51.52 14.41 -16.08
CA TYR A 309 52.24 15.69 -16.13
C TYR A 309 51.56 16.90 -15.46
N CYS A 310 51.95 17.22 -14.23
CA CYS A 310 51.81 18.57 -13.72
C CYS A 310 52.81 19.47 -14.47
N ASN A 311 52.32 20.25 -15.44
CA ASN A 311 53.06 21.41 -15.91
C ASN A 311 53.13 22.41 -14.76
N VAL A 312 54.33 22.62 -14.23
CA VAL A 312 54.61 23.71 -13.30
C VAL A 312 54.20 25.02 -13.98
N PRO A 313 53.28 25.83 -13.43
CA PRO A 313 52.88 27.08 -14.06
C PRO A 313 54.10 28.00 -14.23
N GLY A 314 54.44 28.34 -15.47
CA GLY A 314 55.52 29.29 -15.81
C GLY A 314 56.73 28.71 -16.56
N THR A 315 56.69 27.48 -17.09
CA THR A 315 57.85 26.84 -17.76
C THR A 315 57.90 26.96 -19.29
N HIS A 316 57.01 27.70 -19.94
CA HIS A 316 57.18 28.03 -21.36
C HIS A 316 57.83 29.42 -21.52
N PRO A 317 59.12 29.52 -21.89
CA PRO A 317 59.55 30.66 -22.68
C PRO A 317 58.83 30.54 -24.04
N GLU A 318 58.29 31.65 -24.53
CA GLU A 318 57.66 31.79 -25.85
C GLU A 318 58.50 31.07 -26.93
N ALA A 319 58.05 29.88 -27.34
CA ALA A 319 58.55 29.22 -28.53
C ALA A 319 57.56 29.53 -29.66
N ASN A 320 57.73 30.72 -30.22
CA ASN A 320 57.30 31.19 -31.54
C ASN A 320 56.14 30.44 -32.20
N SER A 321 54.98 31.09 -32.19
CA SER A 321 53.96 30.95 -33.23
C SER A 321 54.52 31.43 -34.58
N ARG A 322 55.08 30.51 -35.37
CA ARG A 322 55.17 30.64 -36.83
C ARG A 322 55.02 29.25 -37.42
N ASP A 323 53.77 28.91 -37.73
CA ASP A 323 53.37 28.51 -39.08
C ASP A 323 51.86 28.26 -39.09
N ALA A 324 51.14 29.35 -39.32
CA ALA A 324 49.82 29.34 -39.92
C ALA A 324 49.96 30.07 -41.26
N ALA A 325 50.08 29.33 -42.36
CA ALA A 325 49.61 29.71 -43.69
C ALA A 325 49.83 28.56 -44.70
N VAL A 326 48.72 28.19 -45.36
CA VAL A 326 48.50 27.20 -46.42
C VAL A 326 48.20 25.78 -45.97
#